data_AF-A0A2W5XX33-F1
#
_entry.id   AF-A0A2W5XX33-F1
#
_cell.length_a   1.000
_cell.length_b   1.000
_cell.length_c   1.000
_cell.angle_alpha   90.00
_cell.angle_beta   90.00
_cell.angle_gamma   90.00
#
_symmetry.space_group_name_H-M   'P 1'
#
loop_
_entity.id
_entity.type
_entity.pdbx_description
1 polymer ?
#
loop_
_entity_poly.entity_id
_entity_poly.type
_entity_poly.pdbx_seq_one_letter_code
_entity_poly.pdbx_strand_id
1 'polypeptide(L)'
;MLSTNQKGALAEVAIAKRAIELEIEIYRPVAEGGRFDLIFAFDYDDLARVQCKYAPVRDGVLDIRSYSSRRTRSGCIRRHYTAQEIDALATFCPSNGCCYYLPMAMVSDQGQIRLRVDPAKSCQDAGINWATA
;
A
#
# COMPACT_ATOMS: atom_id res chain seq x y z
N MET A 1 18.32 10.60 7.54
CA MET A 1 16.91 10.37 7.12
C MET A 1 16.91 9.68 5.76
N LEU A 2 16.06 8.67 5.55
CA LEU A 2 15.90 8.04 4.23
C LEU A 2 15.16 8.97 3.25
N SER A 3 15.60 8.96 1.99
CA SER A 3 14.90 9.62 0.88
C SER A 3 13.56 8.94 0.58
N THR A 4 12.69 9.61 -0.19
CA THR A 4 11.40 9.02 -0.59
C THR A 4 11.58 7.73 -1.39
N ASN A 5 12.57 7.69 -2.30
CA ASN A 5 12.86 6.50 -3.10
C ASN A 5 13.40 5.36 -2.22
N GLN A 6 14.28 5.67 -1.25
CA GLN A 6 14.79 4.68 -0.31
C GLN A 6 13.67 4.09 0.57
N LYS A 7 12.68 4.91 0.96
CA LYS A 7 11.49 4.42 1.70
C LYS A 7 10.62 3.52 0.83
N GLY A 8 10.45 3.85 -0.45
CA GLY A 8 9.74 3.02 -1.41
C GLY A 8 10.38 1.64 -1.57
N ALA A 9 11.69 1.63 -1.86
CA ALA A 9 12.46 0.38 -1.99
C ALA A 9 12.41 -0.47 -0.70
N LEU A 10 12.50 0.16 0.47
CA LEU A 10 12.36 -0.56 1.75
C LEU A 10 10.98 -1.19 1.90
N ALA A 11 9.91 -0.49 1.51
CA ALA A 11 8.56 -1.03 1.57
C ALA A 11 8.37 -2.20 0.60
N GLU A 12 8.83 -2.08 -0.64
CA GLU A 12 8.77 -3.16 -1.64
C GLU A 12 9.47 -4.43 -1.14
N VAL A 13 10.68 -4.30 -0.60
CA VAL A 13 11.43 -5.44 -0.05
C VAL A 13 10.72 -6.05 1.17
N ALA A 14 10.22 -5.23 2.09
CA ALA A 14 9.51 -5.72 3.28
C ALA A 14 8.22 -6.46 2.91
N ILE A 15 7.47 -5.92 1.94
CA ILE A 15 6.24 -6.53 1.42
C ILE A 15 6.54 -7.84 0.70
N ALA A 16 7.54 -7.87 -0.17
CA ALA A 16 7.96 -9.08 -0.87
C ALA A 16 8.39 -10.18 0.10
N LYS A 17 9.21 -9.84 1.11
CA LYS A 17 9.61 -10.75 2.18
C LYS A 17 8.38 -11.33 2.90
N ARG A 18 7.44 -10.48 3.30
CA ARG A 18 6.25 -10.91 4.03
C ARG A 18 5.33 -11.78 3.17
N ALA A 19 5.18 -11.48 1.89
CA ALA A 19 4.42 -12.30 0.95
C ALA A 19 5.04 -13.71 0.82
N ILE A 20 6.36 -13.80 0.66
CA ILE A 20 7.08 -15.08 0.61
C ILE A 20 6.93 -15.88 1.91
N GLU A 21 7.00 -15.22 3.07
CA GLU A 21 6.76 -15.88 4.38
C GLU A 21 5.33 -16.42 4.53
N LEU A 22 4.38 -15.88 3.77
CA LEU A 22 2.99 -16.34 3.69
C LEU A 22 2.77 -17.33 2.52
N GLU A 23 3.84 -17.79 1.87
CA GLU A 23 3.81 -18.70 0.72
C GLU A 23 3.06 -18.13 -0.51
N ILE A 24 2.96 -16.80 -0.60
CA ILE A 24 2.39 -16.11 -1.77
C ILE A 24 3.50 -15.97 -2.82
N GLU A 25 3.24 -16.47 -4.03
CA GLU A 25 4.17 -16.29 -5.14
C GLU A 25 4.14 -14.85 -5.64
N ILE A 26 5.31 -14.29 -5.93
CA ILE A 26 5.47 -12.89 -6.36
C ILE A 26 6.20 -12.79 -7.70
N TYR A 27 5.70 -11.92 -8.56
CA TYR A 27 6.35 -11.58 -9.83
C TYR A 27 6.70 -10.09 -9.85
N ARG A 28 7.88 -9.76 -10.41
CA ARG A 28 8.36 -8.37 -10.53
C ARG A 28 8.48 -7.95 -11.99
N PRO A 29 8.17 -6.69 -12.32
CA PRO A 29 8.40 -6.17 -13.65
C PRO A 29 9.90 -6.06 -13.96
N VAL A 30 10.27 -6.30 -15.22
CA VAL A 30 11.65 -6.14 -15.69
C VAL A 30 12.05 -4.66 -15.76
N ALA A 31 11.11 -3.80 -16.14
CA ALA A 31 11.28 -2.35 -16.19
C ALA A 31 10.48 -1.67 -15.07
N GLU A 32 11.12 -0.75 -14.36
CA GLU A 32 10.50 0.03 -13.28
C GLU A 32 9.64 1.19 -13.81
N GLY A 33 8.85 1.79 -12.92
CA GLY A 33 8.05 2.99 -13.22
C GLY A 33 6.63 2.71 -13.74
N GLY A 34 6.19 1.45 -13.67
CA GLY A 34 4.81 1.05 -13.93
C GLY A 34 3.79 1.59 -12.93
N ARG A 35 2.53 1.15 -13.06
CA ARG A 35 1.45 1.54 -12.13
C ARG A 35 1.38 0.66 -10.88
N PHE A 36 2.10 -0.47 -10.87
CA PHE A 36 2.21 -1.42 -9.77
C PHE A 36 3.66 -1.91 -9.72
N ASP A 37 4.08 -2.39 -8.56
CA ASP A 37 5.47 -2.80 -8.32
C ASP A 37 5.62 -4.33 -8.33
N LEU A 38 4.58 -5.07 -7.94
CA LEU A 38 4.56 -6.54 -7.85
C LEU A 38 3.25 -7.10 -8.41
N ILE A 39 3.26 -8.37 -8.79
CA ILE A 39 2.06 -9.19 -8.92
C ILE A 39 2.11 -10.25 -7.84
N PHE A 40 1.01 -10.39 -7.10
CA PHE A 40 0.82 -11.50 -6.15
C PHE A 40 -0.02 -12.57 -6.83
N ALA A 41 0.42 -13.82 -6.75
CA ALA A 41 -0.35 -14.98 -7.16
C ALA A 41 -0.80 -15.72 -5.90
N PHE A 42 -2.09 -15.66 -5.60
CA PHE A 42 -2.70 -16.39 -4.49
C PHE A 42 -3.05 -17.83 -4.88
N ASP A 43 -3.41 -18.02 -6.16
CA ASP A 43 -3.61 -19.31 -6.83
C ASP A 43 -3.32 -19.13 -8.34
N TYR A 44 -3.52 -20.18 -9.15
CA TYR A 44 -3.21 -20.19 -10.59
C TYR A 44 -3.95 -19.12 -11.39
N ASP A 45 -5.20 -18.80 -11.04
CA ASP A 45 -6.04 -17.81 -11.72
C ASP A 45 -6.35 -16.56 -10.87
N ASP A 46 -5.83 -16.49 -9.64
CA ASP A 46 -5.98 -15.34 -8.74
C ASP A 46 -4.68 -14.52 -8.68
N LEU A 47 -4.56 -13.60 -9.63
CA LEU A 47 -3.45 -12.65 -9.73
C LEU A 47 -3.91 -11.25 -9.36
N ALA A 48 -3.14 -10.59 -8.49
CA ALA A 48 -3.35 -9.20 -8.13
C ALA A 48 -2.16 -8.32 -8.54
N ARG A 49 -2.41 -7.25 -9.29
CA ARG A 49 -1.44 -6.17 -9.55
C ARG A 49 -1.36 -5.28 -8.30
N VAL A 50 -0.22 -5.33 -7.63
CA VAL A 50 -0.02 -4.72 -6.31
C VAL A 50 0.94 -3.53 -6.39
N GLN A 51 0.46 -2.35 -5.98
CA GLN A 51 1.33 -1.21 -5.73
C GLN A 51 1.76 -1.19 -4.26
N CYS A 52 3.07 -1.12 -4.02
CA CYS A 52 3.67 -1.02 -2.70
C CYS A 52 3.67 0.43 -2.19
N LYS A 53 3.44 0.59 -0.88
CA LYS A 53 3.47 1.88 -0.19
C LYS A 53 4.22 1.80 1.13
N TYR A 54 4.93 2.86 1.43
CA TYR A 54 5.48 3.11 2.77
C TYR A 54 4.51 4.03 3.52
N ALA A 55 3.92 3.57 4.63
CA ALA A 55 3.04 4.39 5.44
C ALA A 55 3.40 4.30 6.93
N PRO A 56 3.87 5.37 7.57
CA PRO A 56 4.04 5.40 9.02
C PRO A 56 2.68 5.55 9.71
N VAL A 57 2.54 4.98 10.91
CA VAL A 57 1.42 5.30 11.81
C VAL A 57 1.61 6.70 12.39
N ARG A 58 0.52 7.47 12.44
CA ARG A 58 0.42 8.77 13.12
C ARG A 58 -0.85 8.77 13.97
N ASP A 59 -0.72 9.02 15.26
CA ASP A 59 -1.84 9.03 16.22
C ASP A 59 -2.70 7.74 16.19
N GLY A 60 -2.06 6.58 16.00
CA GLY A 60 -2.73 5.28 15.92
C GLY A 60 -3.43 5.01 14.58
N VAL A 61 -3.24 5.88 13.59
CA VAL A 61 -3.81 5.77 12.25
C VAL A 61 -2.71 5.59 11.21
N LEU A 62 -2.83 4.54 10.40
CA LEU A 62 -2.05 4.31 9.21
C LEU A 62 -2.67 5.09 8.05
N ASP A 63 -1.97 6.13 7.61
CA ASP A 63 -2.38 6.96 6.48
C ASP A 63 -1.82 6.40 5.16
N ILE A 64 -2.68 5.74 4.39
CA ILE A 64 -2.31 5.13 3.11
C ILE A 64 -2.85 5.97 1.97
N ARG A 65 -1.93 6.47 1.13
CA ARG A 65 -2.28 7.26 -0.05
C ARG A 65 -2.55 6.36 -1.24
N SER A 66 -3.77 6.42 -1.78
CA SER A 66 -4.17 5.75 -3.02
C SER A 66 -3.96 6.63 -4.26
N TYR A 67 -2.90 7.45 -4.25
CA TYR A 67 -2.44 8.17 -5.43
C TYR A 67 -0.92 8.08 -5.60
N SER A 68 -0.52 8.19 -6.86
CA SER A 68 0.86 8.47 -7.27
C SER A 68 1.08 9.97 -7.32
N SER A 69 2.27 10.42 -6.92
CA SER A 69 2.64 11.82 -6.94
C SER A 69 4.00 11.96 -7.58
N ARG A 70 4.06 12.70 -8.69
CA ARG A 70 5.32 12.96 -9.40
C ARG A 70 5.60 14.46 -9.48
N ARG A 71 6.85 14.82 -9.30
CA ARG A 71 7.31 16.21 -9.45
C ARG A 71 7.61 16.46 -10.92
N THR A 72 6.99 17.47 -11.49
CA THR A 72 7.26 17.99 -12.83
C THR A 72 7.84 19.41 -12.72
N ARG A 73 8.37 19.94 -13.82
CA ARG A 73 8.85 21.33 -13.89
C ARG A 73 7.77 22.36 -13.55
N SER A 74 6.50 22.01 -13.77
CA SER A 74 5.31 22.84 -13.53
C SER A 74 4.65 22.62 -12.16
N GLY A 75 5.18 21.72 -11.32
CA GLY A 75 4.64 21.48 -9.98
C GLY A 75 4.54 20.00 -9.63
N CYS A 76 3.59 19.67 -8.76
CA CYS A 76 3.36 18.29 -8.33
C CYS A 76 2.07 17.77 -8.95
N ILE A 77 2.17 16.77 -9.82
CA ILE A 77 1.01 16.10 -10.40
C ILE A 77 0.65 14.93 -9.50
N ARG A 78 -0.61 14.89 -9.05
CA ARG A 78 -1.19 13.75 -8.34
C ARG A 78 -2.13 13.01 -9.27
N ARG A 79 -2.02 11.69 -9.29
CA ARG A 79 -2.90 10.82 -10.07
C ARG A 79 -3.32 9.65 -9.18
N HIS A 80 -4.63 9.58 -8.93
CA HIS A 80 -5.26 8.50 -8.19
C HIS A 80 -5.05 7.17 -8.92
N TYR A 81 -4.94 6.10 -8.15
CA TYR A 81 -5.04 4.76 -8.72
C TYR A 81 -6.51 4.40 -8.86
N THR A 82 -6.83 3.67 -9.92
CA THR A 82 -8.17 3.12 -10.14
C THR A 82 -8.10 1.60 -10.16
N ALA A 83 -9.23 0.94 -9.93
CA ALA A 83 -9.34 -0.52 -10.00
C ALA A 83 -8.99 -1.10 -11.38
N GLN A 84 -9.00 -0.28 -12.44
CA GLN A 84 -8.56 -0.70 -13.78
C GLN A 84 -7.02 -0.78 -13.87
N GLU A 85 -6.29 -0.03 -13.05
CA GLU A 85 -4.83 0.07 -13.12
C GLU A 85 -4.11 -0.87 -12.15
N ILE A 86 -4.65 -1.01 -10.94
CA ILE A 86 -4.12 -1.88 -9.89
C ILE A 86 -5.28 -2.60 -9.22
N ASP A 87 -5.00 -3.77 -8.65
CA ASP A 87 -6.01 -4.59 -7.97
C ASP A 87 -5.93 -4.40 -6.45
N ALA A 88 -4.74 -4.06 -5.93
CA ALA A 88 -4.54 -3.79 -4.51
C ALA A 88 -3.37 -2.83 -4.20
N LEU A 89 -3.40 -2.30 -2.99
CA LEU A 89 -2.30 -1.61 -2.34
C LEU A 89 -1.72 -2.51 -1.25
N ALA A 90 -0.42 -2.79 -1.30
CA ALA A 90 0.30 -3.37 -0.17
C ALA A 90 1.09 -2.28 0.53
N THR A 91 0.97 -2.19 1.85
CA THR A 91 1.54 -1.10 2.63
C THR A 91 2.42 -1.62 3.75
N PHE A 92 3.70 -1.24 3.75
CA PHE A 92 4.61 -1.49 4.85
C PHE A 92 4.54 -0.36 5.87
N CYS A 93 4.37 -0.74 7.13
CA CYS A 93 4.41 0.16 8.26
C CYS A 93 5.72 0.01 9.04
N PRO A 94 6.63 1.01 8.97
CA PRO A 94 7.93 0.93 9.64
C PRO A 94 7.85 0.96 11.17
N SER A 95 6.78 1.51 11.75
CA SER A 95 6.66 1.72 13.20
C SER A 95 6.32 0.45 13.96
N ASN A 96 5.57 -0.47 13.34
CA ASN A 96 5.22 -1.75 13.95
C ASN A 96 5.77 -2.97 13.16
N GLY A 97 6.41 -2.74 12.00
CA GLY A 97 6.99 -3.80 11.18
C GLY A 97 5.97 -4.61 10.36
N CYS A 98 4.69 -4.24 10.40
CA CYS A 98 3.62 -4.98 9.72
C CYS A 98 3.47 -4.56 8.25
N CYS A 99 2.97 -5.49 7.44
CA CYS A 99 2.49 -5.21 6.08
C CYS A 99 0.97 -5.37 6.05
N TYR A 100 0.30 -4.53 5.28
CA TYR A 100 -1.15 -4.55 5.13
C TYR A 100 -1.51 -4.68 3.66
N TYR A 101 -2.43 -5.59 3.33
CA TYR A 101 -2.94 -5.77 1.97
C TYR A 101 -4.35 -5.18 1.87
N LEU A 102 -4.55 -4.28 0.91
CA LEU A 102 -5.81 -3.56 0.73
C LEU A 102 -6.29 -3.74 -0.72
N PRO A 103 -7.30 -4.59 -0.96
CA PRO A 103 -7.97 -4.65 -2.25
C PRO A 103 -8.54 -3.30 -2.66
N MET A 104 -8.49 -2.96 -3.95
CA MET A 104 -9.01 -1.68 -4.44
C MET A 104 -10.52 -1.52 -4.20
N ALA A 105 -11.28 -2.61 -4.03
CA ALA A 105 -12.67 -2.56 -3.61
C ALA A 105 -12.89 -1.87 -2.25
N MET A 106 -11.88 -1.88 -1.37
CA MET A 106 -11.92 -1.17 -0.08
C MET A 106 -11.43 0.27 -0.18
N VAL A 107 -10.68 0.60 -1.23
CA VAL A 107 -10.06 1.90 -1.41
C VAL A 107 -11.07 2.83 -2.06
N SER A 108 -11.61 3.78 -1.28
CA SER A 108 -12.55 4.77 -1.81
C SER A 108 -11.88 5.70 -2.82
N ASP A 109 -12.68 6.29 -3.72
CA ASP A 109 -12.23 7.29 -4.70
C ASP A 109 -11.65 8.56 -4.06
N GLN A 110 -11.69 8.69 -2.73
CA GLN A 110 -11.20 9.85 -1.98
C GLN A 110 -9.67 9.98 -1.95
N GLY A 111 -8.93 9.06 -2.58
CA GLY A 111 -7.47 9.17 -2.76
C GLY A 111 -6.63 8.86 -1.52
N GLN A 112 -7.28 8.54 -0.41
CA GLN A 112 -6.62 8.16 0.82
C GLN A 112 -7.52 7.17 1.57
N ILE A 113 -6.91 6.13 2.11
CA ILE A 113 -7.57 5.25 3.08
C ILE A 113 -6.79 5.33 4.40
N ARG A 114 -7.55 5.46 5.49
CA ARG A 114 -7.02 5.49 6.85
C ARG A 114 -7.38 4.18 7.51
N LEU A 115 -6.37 3.36 7.80
CA LEU A 115 -6.56 2.18 8.63
C LEU A 115 -6.23 2.53 10.07
N ARG A 116 -7.03 2.05 11.02
CA ARG A 116 -6.76 2.28 12.44
C ARG A 116 -6.05 1.07 13.03
N VAL A 117 -4.91 1.31 13.65
CA VAL A 117 -4.06 0.29 14.29
C VAL A 117 -4.33 0.25 15.80
N ASP A 118 -4.58 1.42 16.41
CA ASP A 118 -4.94 1.54 17.83
C ASP A 118 -6.45 1.78 18.01
N PRO A 119 -7.06 1.46 19.17
CA PRO A 119 -8.45 1.81 19.46
C PRO A 119 -8.79 3.29 19.22
N ALA A 120 -10.05 3.56 18.86
CA ALA A 120 -10.56 4.93 18.73
C ALA A 120 -10.42 5.70 20.04
N LYS A 121 -9.75 6.87 20.02
CA LYS A 121 -9.75 7.77 21.20
C LYS A 121 -11.16 8.20 21.60
N SER A 122 -12.12 8.11 20.68
CA SER A 122 -13.55 8.39 20.87
C SER A 122 -14.39 7.15 21.22
N CYS A 123 -13.80 5.95 21.35
CA CYS A 123 -14.50 4.68 21.59
C CYS A 123 -15.65 4.38 20.60
N GLN A 124 -15.59 4.94 19.39
CA GLN A 124 -16.56 4.68 18.31
C GLN A 124 -15.98 3.64 17.36
N ASP A 125 -16.74 2.59 17.06
CA ASP A 125 -16.30 1.48 16.17
C ASP A 125 -16.95 1.52 14.77
N ALA A 126 -18.01 2.30 14.59
CA ALA A 126 -18.72 2.39 13.32
C ALA A 126 -17.93 3.18 12.27
N GLY A 127 -17.67 2.56 11.11
CA GLY A 127 -16.96 3.19 9.98
C GLY A 127 -15.43 3.18 10.06
N ILE A 128 -14.86 2.43 11.01
CA ILE A 128 -13.41 2.25 11.13
C ILE A 128 -12.97 1.09 10.24
N ASN A 129 -12.03 1.37 9.34
CA ASN A 129 -11.26 0.33 8.69
C ASN A 129 -10.16 -0.13 9.64
N TRP A 130 -10.37 -1.26 10.31
CA TRP A 130 -9.38 -1.85 11.20
C TRP A 130 -8.21 -2.41 10.39
N ALA A 131 -7.01 -2.25 10.94
CA ALA A 131 -5.82 -2.83 10.35
C ALA A 131 -5.73 -4.32 10.73
N THR A 132 -5.79 -5.22 9.75
CA THR A 132 -5.46 -6.64 9.92
C THR A 132 -4.19 -6.92 9.12
N ALA A 133 -3.17 -7.47 9.79
CA ALA A 133 -1.81 -7.66 9.28
C ALA A 133 -1.50 -9.13 8.99
#